data_AF-A0A2V9YDZ6-F1
#
_entry.id   AF-A0A2V9YDZ6-F1
#
_cell.length_a   1.000
_cell.length_b   1.000
_cell.length_c   1.000
_cell.angle_alpha   90.00
_cell.angle_beta   90.00
_cell.angle_gamma   90.00
#
_symmetry.space_group_name_H-M   'P 1'
#
loop_
_entity.id
_entity.type
_entity.pdbx_description
1 polymer ?
#
loop_
_entity_poly.entity_id
_entity_poly.type
_entity_poly.pdbx_seq_one_letter_code
_entity_poly.pdbx_strand_id
1 'polypeptide(L)' 'MMSQPDNFNEERYFGEFRRKVKAAEVLSASMERLLLSLRFTGKVSVVMQNGRVLKSGYEEGYFRQRDSAGVDDEAAQNL' A
#
# COMPACT_ATOMS: atom_id res chain seq x y z
N MET A 1 42.50 -17.14 14.70
CA MET A 1 42.35 -15.92 13.90
C MET A 1 40.87 -15.76 13.59
N MET A 2 40.24 -14.69 14.06
CA MET A 2 38.81 -14.43 13.84
C MET A 2 38.62 -14.11 12.35
N SER A 3 37.90 -14.98 11.63
CA SER A 3 37.38 -14.69 10.30
C SER A 3 36.45 -13.48 10.40
N GLN A 4 36.89 -12.37 9.80
CA GLN A 4 36.17 -11.11 9.73
C GLN A 4 34.81 -11.38 9.04
N PRO A 5 33.67 -11.20 9.73
CA PRO A 5 32.38 -11.58 9.17
C PRO A 5 32.01 -10.63 8.04
N ASP A 6 31.45 -11.20 6.97
CA ASP A 6 30.46 -10.73 5.98
C ASP A 6 30.04 -9.24 5.84
N ASN A 7 30.81 -8.26 6.32
CA ASN A 7 30.45 -6.83 6.35
C ASN A 7 30.18 -6.29 4.94
N PHE A 8 30.88 -6.80 3.93
CA PHE A 8 30.69 -6.39 2.53
C PHE A 8 29.32 -6.83 1.98
N ASN A 9 28.85 -8.01 2.40
CA ASN A 9 27.54 -8.50 2.02
C ASN A 9 26.44 -7.71 2.75
N GLU A 10 26.63 -7.40 4.03
CA GLU A 10 25.69 -6.59 4.81
C GLU A 10 25.53 -5.18 4.23
N GLU A 11 26.63 -4.50 3.90
CA GLU A 11 26.60 -3.19 3.23
C GLU A 11 25.86 -3.24 1.88
N ARG A 12 26.10 -4.29 1.09
CA ARG A 12 25.40 -4.52 -0.18
C ARG A 12 23.90 -4.72 0.02
N TYR A 13 23.49 -5.56 0.98
CA TYR A 13 22.08 -5.82 1.27
C TYR A 13 21.37 -4.58 1.79
N PHE A 14 22.02 -3.81 2.67
CA PHE A 14 21.48 -2.55 3.17
C PHE A 14 21.35 -1.50 2.06
N GLY A 15 22.35 -1.43 1.17
CA GLY A 15 22.30 -0.57 -0.02
C GLY A 15 21.14 -0.92 -0.95
N GLU A 16 20.92 -2.21 -1.21
CA GLU A 16 19.79 -2.68 -2.01
C GLU A 16 18.44 -2.38 -1.34
N PHE A 17 18.32 -2.65 -0.03
CA PHE A 17 17.13 -2.33 0.75
C PHE A 17 16.79 -0.84 0.65
N ARG A 18 17.78 0.04 0.91
CA ARG A 18 17.61 1.49 0.83
C ARG A 18 17.16 1.94 -0.55
N ARG A 19 17.74 1.36 -1.60
CA ARG A 19 17.36 1.64 -3.00
C ARG A 19 15.91 1.27 -3.25
N LYS A 20 15.47 0.07 -2.86
CA LYS A 20 14.09 -0.40 -3.03
C LYS A 20 13.07 0.45 -2.27
N VAL A 21 13.40 0.84 -1.03
CA VAL A 21 12.56 1.76 -0.24
C VAL A 21 12.42 3.11 -0.96
N LYS A 22 13.54 3.70 -1.42
CA LYS A 22 13.53 4.99 -2.10
C LYS A 22 12.76 4.96 -3.43
N ALA A 23 12.85 3.85 -4.15
CA ALA A 23 12.16 3.63 -5.43
C ALA A 23 10.70 3.18 -5.26
N ALA A 24 10.19 3.06 -4.01
CA ALA A 24 8.87 2.50 -3.70
C ALA A 24 8.64 1.05 -4.17
N GLU A 25 9.68 0.34 -4.61
CA GLU A 25 9.65 -1.07 -5.06
C GLU A 25 9.39 -2.07 -3.94
N VAL A 26 9.27 -1.60 -2.69
CA VAL A 26 8.86 -2.42 -1.53
C VAL A 26 7.41 -2.89 -1.62
N LEU A 27 6.58 -2.21 -2.43
CA LEU A 27 5.23 -2.64 -2.73
C LEU A 27 5.26 -3.65 -3.89
N SER A 28 4.58 -4.79 -3.74
CA SER A 28 4.52 -5.75 -4.84
C SER A 28 3.64 -5.23 -5.98
N ALA A 29 4.03 -5.51 -7.23
CA ALA A 29 3.23 -5.16 -8.41
C ALA A 29 1.82 -5.80 -8.39
N SER A 30 1.61 -6.89 -7.65
CA SER A 30 0.27 -7.45 -7.44
C SER A 30 -0.58 -6.58 -6.50
N MET A 31 0.02 -6.01 -5.46
CA MET A 31 -0.66 -5.11 -4.53
C MET A 31 -1.03 -3.79 -5.21
N GLU A 32 -0.12 -3.20 -5.99
CA GLU A 32 -0.41 -1.99 -6.77
C GLU A 32 -1.59 -2.17 -7.71
N ARG A 33 -1.59 -3.26 -8.48
CA ARG A 33 -2.70 -3.60 -9.39
C ARG A 33 -4.02 -3.73 -8.65
N LEU A 34 -4.03 -4.39 -7.49
CA LEU A 34 -5.22 -4.54 -6.66
C LEU A 34 -5.73 -3.17 -6.15
N LEU A 35 -4.84 -2.34 -5.62
CA LEU A 35 -5.21 -1.00 -5.12
C LEU A 35 -5.77 -0.11 -6.23
N LEU A 36 -5.21 -0.20 -7.44
CA LEU A 36 -5.74 0.47 -8.63
C LEU A 36 -7.13 -0.04 -8.99
N SER A 37 -7.33 -1.37 -9.03
CA SER A 37 -8.65 -1.97 -9.32
C SER A 37 -9.71 -1.61 -8.29
N LEU A 38 -9.32 -1.48 -7.02
CA LEU A 38 -10.21 -1.03 -5.93
C LEU A 38 -10.49 0.47 -5.96
N ARG A 39 -9.80 1.25 -6.80
CA ARG A 39 -9.78 2.72 -6.74
C ARG A 39 -9.47 3.22 -5.33
N PHE A 40 -8.52 2.55 -4.68
CA PHE A 40 -8.17 2.83 -3.30
C PHE A 40 -7.58 4.24 -3.15
N THR A 41 -8.23 5.08 -2.35
CA THR A 41 -7.83 6.48 -2.07
C THR A 41 -7.20 6.64 -0.68
N GLY A 42 -7.07 5.55 0.06
CA GLY A 42 -6.58 5.53 1.43
C GLY A 42 -5.06 5.43 1.56
N LYS A 43 -4.61 5.05 2.76
CA LYS A 43 -3.20 4.80 3.08
C LYS A 43 -3.01 3.38 3.60
N VAL A 44 -1.99 2.68 3.09
CA VAL A 44 -1.53 1.39 3.63
C VAL A 44 -0.21 1.60 4.38
N SER A 45 -0.09 1.08 5.60
CA SER A 45 1.13 1.16 6.42
C SER A 45 1.55 -0.21 6.91
N VAL A 46 2.82 -0.55 6.73
CA VAL A 46 3.43 -1.80 7.20
C VAL A 46 4.63 -1.45 8.08
N VAL A 47 4.64 -1.96 9.31
CA VAL A 47 5.74 -1.79 10.25
C VAL A 47 6.55 -3.08 10.27
N MET A 48 7.85 -2.95 9.97
CA MET A 48 8.80 -4.06 9.93
C MET A 48 9.81 -3.92 11.07
N GLN A 49 10.13 -5.02 11.77
CA GLN A 49 11.23 -5.09 12.75
C GLN A 49 11.93 -6.44 12.63
N ASN A 50 13.26 -6.45 12.66
CA ASN A 50 14.08 -7.66 12.58
C ASN A 50 13.72 -8.56 11.38
N GLY A 51 13.46 -7.96 10.22
CA GLY A 51 13.08 -8.67 9.00
C GLY A 51 11.67 -9.27 8.99
N ARG A 52 10.82 -8.95 9.98
CA ARG A 52 9.45 -9.46 10.11
C ARG A 52 8.43 -8.33 10.16
N VAL A 53 7.22 -8.60 9.69
CA VAL A 53 6.07 -7.70 9.86
C VAL A 53 5.63 -7.74 11.32
N LEU A 54 5.58 -6.58 11.97
CA LEU A 54 5.00 -6.42 13.30
C LEU A 54 3.53 -6.05 13.24
N LYS A 55 3.20 -5.09 12.37
CA LYS A 55 1.86 -4.52 12.25
C LYS A 55 1.60 -4.15 10.80
N SER A 56 0.39 -4.46 10.35
CA SER A 56 -0.18 -3.96 9.10
C SER A 56 -1.46 -3.22 9.41
N GLY A 57 -1.68 -2.08 8.77
CA GLY A 57 -2.92 -1.33 8.85
C GLY A 57 -3.21 -0.63 7.53
N TYR A 58 -4.49 -0.42 7.25
CA TYR A 58 -4.94 0.44 6.17
C TYR A 58 -6.00 1.39 6.70
N GLU A 59 -5.98 2.62 6.19
CA GLU A 59 -6.97 3.65 6.46
C GLU A 59 -7.63 3.96 5.12
N GLU A 60 -8.93 3.78 5.01
CA GLU A 60 -9.68 4.16 3.81
C GLU A 60 -9.94 5.68 3.84
N GLY A 61 -9.53 6.38 2.78
CA GLY A 61 -9.86 7.79 2.61
C GLY A 61 -11.35 7.93 2.33
N TYR A 62 -12.09 8.54 3.26
CA TYR A 62 -13.51 8.84 3.12
C TYR A 62 -13.75 9.93 2.07
N PHE A 63 -13.72 9.55 0.79
CA PHE A 63 -14.55 10.20 -0.21
C PHE A 63 -15.55 9.16 -0.71
N ARG A 64 -16.56 8.88 0.11
CA ARG A 64 -17.87 8.53 -0.44
C ARG A 64 -18.32 9.75 -1.21
N GLN A 65 -17.99 9.82 -2.50
CA GLN A 65 -18.72 10.71 -3.38
C GLN A 65 -20.18 10.30 -3.23
N ARG A 66 -20.96 11.21 -2.64
CA ARG A 66 -22.40 11.11 -2.50
C ARG A 66 -23.01 11.25 -3.89
N ASP A 67 -22.82 10.25 -4.73
CA ASP A 67 -23.50 10.15 -6.02
C ASP A 67 -24.41 8.91 -6.02
N SER A 68 -25.14 8.71 -4.93
CA SER A 68 -26.51 8.21 -5.09
C SER A 68 -27.31 9.43 -5.54
N ALA A 69 -27.36 9.59 -6.86
CA ALA A 69 -28.16 10.54 -7.60
C ALA A 69 -29.47 10.88 -6.86
N GLY A 70 -29.70 12.17 -6.64
CA GLY A 70 -31.04 12.67 -6.37
C GLY A 70 -31.98 12.12 -7.43
N VAL A 71 -33.10 11.53 -7.01
CA VAL A 71 -34.40 12.21 -7.08
C VAL A 71 -34.58 12.84 -8.46
N ASP A 72 -35.15 12.08 -9.40
CA ASP A 72 -35.98 12.57 -10.52
C ASP A 72 -36.46 11.40 -11.41
N ASP A 73 -36.92 10.29 -10.81
CA ASP A 73 -37.57 9.21 -11.58
C ASP A 73 -38.74 8.60 -10.82
N GLU A 74 -39.71 9.42 -10.40
CA GLU A 74 -41.08 8.95 -10.10
C GLU A 74 -42.13 10.08 -10.24
N ALA A 75 -42.01 10.89 -11.30
CA ALA A 75 -43.12 11.74 -11.78
C ALA A 75 -44.03 10.99 -12.78
N ALA A 76 -43.99 9.66 -12.79
CA ALA A 76 -44.69 8.83 -13.77
C ALA A 76 -45.24 7.55 -13.13
N GLN A 77 -46.13 7.68 -12.15
CA GLN A 77 -47.17 6.70 -11.83
C GLN A 77 -48.08 7.22 -10.72
N ASN A 78 -49.21 7.81 -11.11
CA ASN A 78 -50.55 7.61 -10.55
C ASN A 78 -51.47 8.71 -11.09
N LEU A 79 -51.91 8.46 -12.33
CA LEU A 79 -53.25 8.82 -12.80
C LEU A 79 -54.28 7.94 -12.08
#